data_AF-A8IFI3-F1
#
_entry.id   AF-A8IFI3-F1
#
_cell.length_a   1.000
_cell.length_b   1.000
_cell.length_c   1.000
_cell.angle_alpha   90.00
_cell.angle_beta   90.00
_cell.angle_gamma   90.00
#
_symmetry.space_group_name_H-M   'P 1'
#
loop_
_entity.id
_entity.type
_entity.pdbx_description
1 polymer ?
#
loop_
_entity_poly.entity_id
_entity_poly.type
_entity_poly.pdbx_seq_one_letter_code
_entity_poly.pdbx_strand_id
1 'polypeptide(L)'
;MASMLKGLQAVLPAMELLVQMYVNQFVYSASTASNSRQDDDFKLQLQTFYHNALDEQQCQLRCMLLNVQLPMTLVTGFHLFKHCWKPYLRTLLGLSDINDPRNGLLLFEPLQHAFDDSQVCFLYVEDAGEPKFKLELLDMSLKGVKLWDYAKTHNICKQYGEHQIGTYAATVTFGELQGKALVFEDSKRPYKRCLQFQAVQAVRQAKEKKWLPEDWAPSASLSYNTEDAKERMDAWLTFAVEAPPPPDSDSASDGAPGGGS
;
A
#
# COMPACT_ATOMS: atom_id res chain seq x y z
N MET A 1 15.42 -43.20 3.87
CA MET A 1 14.69 -42.31 2.93
C MET A 1 13.27 -41.97 3.37
N ALA A 2 12.43 -42.92 3.82
CA ALA A 2 11.05 -42.63 4.28
C ALA A 2 10.93 -41.71 5.52
N SER A 3 11.96 -41.66 6.39
CA SER A 3 11.98 -40.80 7.58
C SER A 3 12.26 -39.32 7.27
N MET A 4 13.07 -39.01 6.24
CA MET A 4 13.30 -37.62 5.81
C MET A 4 12.07 -37.02 5.12
N LEU A 5 11.33 -37.83 4.35
CA LEU A 5 10.07 -37.42 3.72
C LEU A 5 8.96 -37.09 4.74
N LYS A 6 8.90 -37.82 5.87
CA LYS A 6 7.98 -37.51 6.98
C LYS A 6 8.36 -36.23 7.75
N GLY A 7 9.66 -35.95 7.88
CA GLY A 7 10.14 -34.69 8.48
C GLY A 7 9.75 -33.47 7.63
N LEU A 8 9.94 -33.56 6.31
CA LEU A 8 9.52 -32.50 5.37
C LEU A 8 8.00 -32.24 5.40
N GLN A 9 7.17 -33.29 5.47
CA GLN A 9 5.72 -33.16 5.58
C GLN A 9 5.22 -32.50 6.88
N ALA A 10 5.98 -32.61 7.98
CA ALA A 10 5.63 -31.99 9.26
C ALA A 10 6.09 -30.52 9.38
N VAL A 11 7.12 -30.13 8.61
CA VAL A 11 7.68 -28.77 8.62
C VAL A 11 6.87 -27.84 7.70
N LEU A 12 6.29 -28.35 6.60
CA LEU A 12 5.47 -27.60 5.65
C LEU A 12 4.35 -26.75 6.31
N PRO A 13 3.48 -27.29 7.19
CA PRO A 13 2.43 -26.49 7.83
C PRO A 13 2.98 -25.41 8.79
N ALA A 14 4.11 -25.66 9.44
CA ALA A 14 4.77 -24.68 10.31
C ALA A 14 5.44 -23.57 9.49
N MET A 15 6.02 -23.90 8.34
CA MET A 15 6.54 -22.93 7.37
C MET A 15 5.43 -22.06 6.80
N GLU A 16 4.31 -22.66 6.40
CA GLU A 16 3.12 -21.93 5.92
C GLU A 16 2.61 -20.97 6.99
N LEU A 17 2.58 -21.39 8.27
CA LEU A 17 2.16 -20.54 9.39
C LEU A 17 3.13 -19.36 9.61
N LEU A 18 4.44 -19.59 9.56
CA LEU A 18 5.45 -18.54 9.70
C LEU A 18 5.38 -17.56 8.52
N VAL A 19 5.29 -18.06 7.29
CA VAL A 19 5.04 -17.24 6.09
C VAL A 19 3.76 -16.41 6.25
N GLN A 20 2.68 -17.02 6.76
CA GLN A 20 1.43 -16.31 7.00
C GLN A 20 1.60 -15.21 8.05
N MET A 21 2.27 -15.48 9.18
CA MET A 21 2.57 -14.49 10.22
C MET A 21 3.44 -13.34 9.70
N TYR A 22 4.46 -13.63 8.90
CA TYR A 22 5.34 -12.64 8.30
C TYR A 22 4.66 -11.82 7.22
N VAL A 23 3.74 -12.40 6.43
CA VAL A 23 2.96 -11.61 5.48
C VAL A 23 1.88 -10.77 6.18
N ASN A 24 1.31 -11.28 7.29
CA ASN A 24 0.34 -10.54 8.10
C ASN A 24 0.94 -9.28 8.75
N GLN A 25 2.26 -9.13 8.81
CA GLN A 25 2.88 -7.88 9.26
C GLN A 25 2.76 -6.74 8.22
N PHE A 26 2.44 -7.07 6.96
CA PHE A 26 2.30 -6.13 5.84
C PHE A 26 0.85 -5.90 5.43
N VAL A 27 -0.05 -5.82 6.41
CA VAL A 27 -1.46 -5.49 6.17
C VAL A 27 -1.60 -3.99 5.93
N TYR A 28 -2.13 -3.64 4.76
CA TYR A 28 -2.64 -2.31 4.53
C TYR A 28 -3.96 -2.14 5.32
N SER A 29 -3.91 -1.33 6.37
CA SER A 29 -5.11 -0.71 6.96
C SER A 29 -4.93 0.81 7.13
N ALA A 30 -6.01 1.58 7.02
CA ALA A 30 -6.06 3.00 7.31
C ALA A 30 -5.76 3.30 8.80
N SER A 31 -6.02 2.34 9.71
CA SER A 31 -5.61 2.42 11.12
C SER A 31 -4.10 2.37 11.33
N THR A 32 -3.38 1.81 10.37
CA THR A 32 -1.91 1.80 10.31
C THR A 32 -1.42 2.86 9.32
N ALA A 33 -2.15 3.99 9.22
CA ALA A 33 -1.72 5.15 8.47
C ALA A 33 -0.26 5.42 8.83
N SER A 34 0.59 5.51 7.81
CA SER A 34 1.91 6.10 7.94
C SER A 34 1.69 7.42 8.67
N ASN A 35 2.11 7.50 9.94
CA ASN A 35 2.16 8.74 10.71
C ASN A 35 3.14 9.68 9.99
N SER A 36 2.69 10.28 8.90
CA SER A 36 3.38 11.28 8.10
C SER A 36 2.92 12.69 8.46
N ARG A 37 2.11 12.84 9.52
CA ARG A 37 1.79 14.15 10.13
C ARG A 37 3.04 14.94 10.54
N GLN A 38 4.25 14.36 10.45
CA GLN A 38 5.51 15.03 10.73
C GLN A 38 6.31 15.51 9.50
N ASP A 39 5.98 15.13 8.26
CA ASP A 39 6.81 15.49 7.09
C ASP A 39 6.01 16.23 6.00
N ASP A 40 5.69 17.51 6.23
CA ASP A 40 5.31 18.45 5.17
C ASP A 40 6.33 18.40 3.99
N ASP A 41 7.57 18.06 4.31
CA ASP A 41 8.66 17.83 3.37
C ASP A 41 8.35 16.73 2.35
N PHE A 42 7.75 15.60 2.72
CA PHE A 42 7.51 14.52 1.74
C PHE A 42 6.45 14.93 0.72
N LYS A 43 5.35 15.56 1.17
CA LYS A 43 4.32 16.06 0.26
C LYS A 43 4.88 17.14 -0.68
N LEU A 44 5.76 18.00 -0.19
CA LEU A 44 6.46 19.00 -1.02
C LEU A 44 7.42 18.35 -2.03
N GLN A 45 8.13 17.30 -1.62
CA GLN A 45 8.99 16.52 -2.53
C GLN A 45 8.17 15.85 -3.63
N LEU A 46 6.99 15.32 -3.33
CA LEU A 46 6.07 14.76 -4.32
C LEU A 46 5.57 15.82 -5.32
N GLN A 47 5.20 17.00 -4.84
CA GLN A 47 4.79 18.13 -5.67
C GLN A 47 5.89 18.50 -6.67
N THR A 48 7.11 18.67 -6.15
CA THR A 48 8.29 19.01 -6.95
C THR A 48 8.62 17.91 -7.97
N PHE A 49 8.63 16.65 -7.53
CA PHE A 49 8.97 15.52 -8.37
C PHE A 49 7.98 15.37 -9.53
N TYR A 50 6.68 15.33 -9.25
CA TYR A 50 5.64 15.12 -10.27
C TYR A 50 5.19 16.38 -11.01
N HIS A 51 5.85 17.52 -10.81
CA HIS A 51 5.44 18.83 -11.34
C HIS A 51 3.99 19.19 -10.99
N ASN A 52 3.53 18.77 -9.82
CA ASN A 52 2.20 19.04 -9.31
C ASN A 52 2.29 20.23 -8.35
N ALA A 53 2.40 21.43 -8.91
CA ALA A 53 2.55 22.65 -8.13
C ALA A 53 1.24 23.04 -7.42
N LEU A 54 1.36 23.53 -6.18
CA LEU A 54 0.28 24.17 -5.45
C LEU A 54 -0.18 25.44 -6.20
N ASP A 55 -1.48 25.55 -6.46
CA ASP A 55 -2.09 26.83 -6.81
C ASP A 55 -2.17 27.68 -5.52
N GLU A 56 -1.24 28.61 -5.36
CA GLU A 56 -1.15 29.49 -4.18
C GLU A 56 -2.35 30.43 -4.05
N GLN A 57 -3.03 30.79 -5.16
CA GLN A 57 -4.17 31.71 -5.11
C GLN A 57 -5.41 31.01 -4.57
N GLN A 58 -5.60 29.75 -4.94
CA GLN A 58 -6.78 28.97 -4.55
C GLN A 58 -6.50 27.97 -3.42
N CYS A 59 -5.25 27.83 -3.01
CA CYS A 59 -4.77 26.79 -2.09
C CYS A 59 -5.18 25.39 -2.56
N GLN A 60 -5.01 25.10 -3.85
CA GLN A 60 -5.45 23.84 -4.46
C GLN A 60 -4.28 23.02 -5.04
N LEU A 61 -4.42 21.71 -4.98
CA LEU A 61 -3.47 20.75 -5.51
C LEU A 61 -4.18 19.72 -6.40
N ARG A 62 -3.50 19.22 -7.43
CA ARG A 62 -4.09 18.27 -8.37
C ARG A 62 -4.10 16.87 -7.78
N CYS A 63 -5.25 16.19 -7.82
CA CYS A 63 -5.28 14.75 -7.59
C CYS A 63 -4.78 14.01 -8.83
N MET A 64 -3.76 13.15 -8.69
CA MET A 64 -3.14 12.46 -9.83
C MET A 64 -4.06 11.44 -10.51
N LEU A 65 -5.09 10.90 -9.83
CA LEU A 65 -6.05 9.99 -10.46
C LEU A 65 -7.24 10.75 -11.09
N LEU A 66 -7.81 11.70 -10.36
CA LEU A 66 -9.00 12.44 -10.82
C LEU A 66 -8.64 13.49 -11.87
N ASN A 67 -7.41 13.98 -11.86
CA ASN A 67 -6.90 15.07 -12.68
C ASN A 67 -7.69 16.37 -12.52
N VAL A 68 -8.08 16.68 -11.28
CA VAL A 68 -8.78 17.92 -10.92
C VAL A 68 -8.06 18.60 -9.75
N GLN A 69 -8.17 19.92 -9.68
CA GLN A 69 -7.69 20.71 -8.56
C GLN A 69 -8.66 20.58 -7.38
N LEU A 70 -8.12 20.32 -6.19
CA LEU A 70 -8.87 20.14 -4.95
C LEU A 70 -8.18 20.94 -3.84
N PRO A 71 -8.91 21.36 -2.78
CA PRO A 71 -8.28 21.97 -1.60
C PRO A 71 -7.06 21.17 -1.16
N MET A 72 -5.92 21.83 -0.96
CA MET A 72 -4.64 21.15 -0.75
C MET A 72 -4.67 20.18 0.44
N THR A 73 -5.48 20.45 1.45
CA THR A 73 -5.68 19.60 2.64
C THR A 73 -6.36 18.28 2.33
N LEU A 74 -7.18 18.23 1.27
CA LEU A 74 -7.86 17.03 0.79
C LEU A 74 -7.01 16.21 -0.19
N VAL A 75 -5.86 16.72 -0.63
CA VAL A 75 -4.90 15.96 -1.43
C VAL A 75 -3.77 15.50 -0.54
N THR A 76 -3.65 14.20 -0.31
CA THR A 76 -2.63 13.62 0.56
C THR A 76 -1.45 13.11 -0.25
N GLY A 77 -0.25 13.38 0.25
CA GLY A 77 0.98 12.74 -0.19
C GLY A 77 1.21 11.51 0.68
N PHE A 78 0.98 10.32 0.14
CA PHE A 78 1.10 9.07 0.91
C PHE A 78 2.14 8.15 0.29
N HIS A 79 2.72 7.29 1.14
CA HIS A 79 3.68 6.29 0.71
C HIS A 79 2.99 5.06 0.12
N LEU A 80 3.49 4.59 -1.01
CA LEU A 80 3.07 3.35 -1.65
C LEU A 80 3.49 2.15 -0.81
N PHE A 81 4.75 2.10 -0.41
CA PHE A 81 5.24 1.19 0.63
C PHE A 81 5.30 1.94 1.95
N LYS A 82 4.49 1.51 2.93
CA LYS A 82 4.22 2.31 4.14
C LYS A 82 5.49 2.63 4.91
N HIS A 83 5.53 3.84 5.46
CA HIS A 83 6.68 4.33 6.23
C HIS A 83 7.03 3.43 7.44
N CYS A 84 6.01 2.83 8.10
CA CYS A 84 6.23 1.90 9.20
C CYS A 84 7.02 0.64 8.82
N TRP A 85 7.11 0.32 7.53
CA TRP A 85 7.87 -0.82 7.02
C TRP A 85 9.27 -0.45 6.54
N LYS A 86 9.74 0.78 6.80
CA LYS A 86 11.10 1.25 6.49
C LYS A 86 12.21 0.23 6.81
N PRO A 87 12.20 -0.52 7.93
CA PRO A 87 13.21 -1.54 8.20
C PRO A 87 13.34 -2.62 7.11
N TYR A 88 12.25 -2.91 6.40
CA TYR A 88 12.18 -3.95 5.36
C TYR A 88 12.37 -3.41 3.95
N LEU A 89 12.44 -2.09 3.79
CA LEU A 89 12.48 -1.41 2.50
C LEU A 89 13.62 -1.89 1.60
N ARG A 90 14.83 -2.03 2.17
CA ARG A 90 16.01 -2.49 1.44
C ARG A 90 15.91 -3.96 1.07
N THR A 91 15.45 -4.80 2.01
CA THR A 91 15.40 -6.26 1.83
C THR A 91 14.31 -6.66 0.84
N LEU A 92 13.11 -6.09 0.97
CA LEU A 92 11.95 -6.47 0.15
C LEU A 92 11.94 -5.77 -1.20
N LEU A 93 12.29 -4.49 -1.23
CA LEU A 93 12.15 -3.67 -2.43
C LEU A 93 13.48 -3.24 -3.01
N GLY A 94 14.62 -3.43 -2.35
CA GLY A 94 15.91 -2.92 -2.84
C GLY A 94 15.94 -1.40 -2.90
N LEU A 95 15.23 -0.75 -1.96
CA LEU A 95 15.13 0.70 -1.82
C LEU A 95 15.92 1.16 -0.59
N SER A 96 16.61 2.30 -0.70
CA SER A 96 17.40 2.88 0.39
C SER A 96 16.69 4.02 1.10
N ASP A 97 15.78 4.71 0.41
CA ASP A 97 15.06 5.86 0.94
C ASP A 97 13.55 5.62 0.90
N ILE A 98 12.93 5.68 2.08
CA ILE A 98 11.49 5.52 2.25
C ILE A 98 10.73 6.74 1.73
N ASN A 99 11.36 7.93 1.78
CA ASN A 99 10.82 9.21 1.37
C ASN A 99 11.21 9.56 -0.07
N ASP A 100 11.74 8.61 -0.85
CA ASP A 100 11.91 8.80 -2.29
C ASP A 100 10.54 9.14 -2.91
N PRO A 101 10.39 10.25 -3.67
CA PRO A 101 9.11 10.65 -4.26
C PRO A 101 8.46 9.58 -5.16
N ARG A 102 9.25 8.66 -5.70
CA ARG A 102 8.75 7.52 -6.48
C ARG A 102 8.06 6.47 -5.60
N ASN A 103 8.27 6.50 -4.29
CA ASN A 103 7.52 5.74 -3.29
C ASN A 103 6.24 6.47 -2.84
N GLY A 104 5.77 7.52 -3.53
CA GLY A 104 4.52 8.17 -3.16
C GLY A 104 3.71 8.67 -4.34
N LEU A 105 2.48 9.08 -4.02
CA LEU A 105 1.52 9.69 -4.93
C LEU A 105 0.76 10.81 -4.22
N LEU A 106 0.20 11.74 -5.01
CA LEU A 106 -0.70 12.79 -4.57
C LEU A 106 -2.13 12.42 -4.98
N LEU A 107 -2.95 11.96 -4.04
CA LEU A 107 -4.34 11.57 -4.32
C LEU A 107 -5.33 12.30 -3.43
N PHE A 108 -6.58 12.35 -3.88
CA PHE A 108 -7.70 12.76 -3.05
C PHE A 108 -7.81 11.81 -1.85
N GLU A 109 -7.94 12.33 -0.65
CA GLU A 109 -7.86 11.58 0.61
C GLU A 109 -8.76 10.34 0.68
N PRO A 110 -10.01 10.33 0.17
CA PRO A 110 -10.84 9.11 0.11
C PRO A 110 -10.22 7.98 -0.72
N LEU A 111 -9.47 8.31 -1.79
CA LEU A 111 -8.77 7.31 -2.59
C LEU A 111 -7.56 6.74 -1.87
N GLN A 112 -6.82 7.58 -1.14
CA GLN A 112 -5.73 7.13 -0.30
C GLN A 112 -6.25 6.24 0.84
N HIS A 113 -7.35 6.61 1.48
CA HIS A 113 -7.98 5.78 2.50
C HIS A 113 -8.40 4.40 1.94
N ALA A 114 -9.06 4.36 0.78
CA ALA A 114 -9.42 3.11 0.12
C ALA A 114 -8.20 2.27 -0.29
N PHE A 115 -7.11 2.92 -0.72
CA PHE A 115 -5.84 2.25 -1.04
C PHE A 115 -5.20 1.65 0.22
N ASP A 116 -5.22 2.41 1.33
CA ASP A 116 -4.68 1.97 2.61
C ASP A 116 -5.50 0.87 3.28
N ASP A 117 -6.77 0.70 2.91
CA ASP A 117 -7.63 -0.41 3.34
C ASP A 117 -7.69 -1.58 2.34
N SER A 118 -6.82 -1.56 1.32
CA SER A 118 -6.77 -2.56 0.24
C SER A 118 -8.06 -2.70 -0.57
N GLN A 119 -8.94 -1.71 -0.52
CA GLN A 119 -10.18 -1.71 -1.30
C GLN A 119 -9.91 -1.39 -2.77
N VAL A 120 -8.78 -0.73 -3.05
CA VAL A 120 -8.27 -0.48 -4.40
C VAL A 120 -6.76 -0.75 -4.46
N CYS A 121 -6.25 -1.03 -5.66
CA CYS A 121 -4.82 -1.01 -5.96
C CYS A 121 -4.54 -0.35 -7.30
N PHE A 122 -3.26 -0.14 -7.64
CA PHE A 122 -2.87 0.33 -8.97
C PHE A 122 -2.03 -0.72 -9.67
N LEU A 123 -2.41 -1.06 -10.90
CA LEU A 123 -1.73 -2.03 -11.75
C LEU A 123 -0.95 -1.34 -12.86
N TYR A 124 0.25 -1.85 -13.13
CA TYR A 124 1.03 -1.44 -14.28
C TYR A 124 0.51 -2.12 -15.55
N VAL A 125 0.26 -1.33 -16.59
CA VAL A 125 -0.18 -1.81 -17.91
C VAL A 125 0.61 -1.09 -18.98
N GLU A 126 1.10 -1.82 -19.97
CA GLU A 126 1.60 -1.23 -21.21
C GLU A 126 0.45 -1.13 -22.21
N ASP A 127 0.14 0.09 -22.63
CA ASP A 127 -0.99 0.38 -23.51
C ASP A 127 -0.48 1.20 -24.68
N ALA A 128 -0.48 0.60 -25.88
CA ALA A 128 0.15 1.15 -27.08
C ALA A 128 1.63 1.55 -26.91
N GLY A 129 2.38 0.81 -26.07
CA GLY A 129 3.80 1.09 -25.78
C GLY A 129 4.03 2.14 -24.69
N GLU A 130 2.97 2.72 -24.13
CA GLU A 130 3.08 3.73 -23.07
C GLU A 130 2.79 3.12 -21.68
N PRO A 131 3.63 3.39 -20.66
CA PRO A 131 3.44 2.88 -19.31
C PRO A 131 2.27 3.59 -18.62
N LYS A 132 1.22 2.84 -18.29
CA LYS A 132 0.05 3.32 -17.54
C LYS A 132 -0.06 2.62 -16.19
N PHE A 133 -0.59 3.35 -15.21
CA PHE A 133 -0.87 2.86 -13.87
C PHE A 133 -2.37 3.01 -13.63
N LYS A 134 -3.12 1.92 -13.77
CA LYS A 134 -4.59 1.92 -13.77
C LYS A 134 -5.11 1.49 -12.40
N LEU A 135 -6.14 2.18 -11.91
CA LEU A 135 -6.81 1.79 -10.67
C LEU A 135 -7.59 0.48 -10.90
N GLU A 136 -7.48 -0.44 -9.96
CA GLU A 136 -8.25 -1.67 -9.88
C GLU A 136 -9.06 -1.65 -8.58
N LEU A 137 -10.38 -1.81 -8.70
CA LEU A 137 -11.32 -1.90 -7.59
C LEU A 137 -11.38 -3.33 -7.10
N LEU A 138 -11.08 -3.53 -5.81
CA LEU A 138 -11.06 -4.85 -5.18
C LEU A 138 -12.27 -5.07 -4.27
N ASP A 139 -12.81 -4.01 -3.66
CA ASP A 139 -14.05 -4.05 -2.89
C ASP A 139 -15.26 -3.73 -3.78
N MET A 140 -15.91 -4.77 -4.29
CA MET A 140 -17.05 -4.63 -5.20
C MET A 140 -18.26 -3.94 -4.56
N SER A 141 -18.36 -3.91 -3.22
CA SER A 141 -19.42 -3.18 -2.52
C SER A 141 -19.33 -1.66 -2.74
N LEU A 142 -18.13 -1.15 -3.07
CA LEU A 142 -17.91 0.27 -3.33
C LEU A 142 -18.26 0.70 -4.76
N LYS A 143 -18.55 -0.23 -5.68
CA LYS A 143 -18.73 0.09 -7.11
C LYS A 143 -19.69 1.25 -7.38
N GLY A 144 -20.82 1.30 -6.65
CA GLY A 144 -21.81 2.37 -6.77
C GLY A 144 -21.64 3.52 -5.77
N VAL A 145 -20.61 3.50 -4.93
CA VAL A 145 -20.38 4.50 -3.88
C VAL A 145 -19.60 5.68 -4.46
N LYS A 146 -20.13 6.89 -4.27
CA LYS A 146 -19.44 8.13 -4.62
C LYS A 146 -18.24 8.35 -3.70
N LEU A 147 -17.13 8.87 -4.24
CA LEU A 147 -15.95 9.19 -3.43
C LEU A 147 -16.28 10.12 -2.26
N TRP A 148 -17.13 11.12 -2.51
CA TRP A 148 -17.53 12.06 -1.48
C TRP A 148 -18.41 11.45 -0.39
N ASP A 149 -19.33 10.55 -0.75
CA ASP A 149 -20.15 9.84 0.23
C ASP A 149 -19.29 8.92 1.09
N TYR A 150 -18.32 8.23 0.49
CA TYR A 150 -17.32 7.46 1.21
C TYR A 150 -16.54 8.34 2.20
N ALA A 151 -16.12 9.53 1.77
CA ALA A 151 -15.40 10.48 2.60
C ALA A 151 -16.20 10.93 3.83
N LYS A 152 -17.51 11.17 3.66
CA LYS A 152 -18.44 11.51 4.76
C LYS A 152 -18.55 10.37 5.76
N THR A 153 -18.78 9.14 5.29
CA THR A 153 -18.91 7.95 6.15
C THR A 153 -17.64 7.66 6.96
N HIS A 154 -16.46 7.92 6.38
CA HIS A 154 -15.17 7.70 7.02
C HIS A 154 -14.62 8.94 7.75
N ASN A 155 -15.43 10.00 7.93
CA ASN A 155 -15.05 11.18 8.70
C ASN A 155 -13.81 11.94 8.15
N ILE A 156 -13.56 11.85 6.84
CA ILE A 156 -12.38 12.40 6.16
C ILE A 156 -12.55 13.91 5.91
N CYS A 157 -13.67 14.33 5.31
CA CYS A 157 -13.85 15.70 4.81
C CYS A 157 -14.64 16.63 5.75
N LYS A 158 -14.43 16.54 7.08
CA LYS A 158 -15.27 17.25 8.09
C LYS A 158 -15.39 18.77 7.91
N GLN A 159 -14.45 19.39 7.21
CA GLN A 159 -14.36 20.85 7.06
C GLN A 159 -14.81 21.35 5.68
N TYR A 160 -15.17 20.46 4.76
CA TYR A 160 -15.46 20.80 3.38
C TYR A 160 -16.88 20.37 2.98
N GLY A 161 -17.54 21.19 2.16
CA GLY A 161 -18.78 20.85 1.48
C GLY A 161 -18.56 20.43 0.03
N GLU A 162 -19.56 19.77 -0.57
CA GLU A 162 -19.53 19.30 -1.98
C GLU A 162 -19.19 20.41 -2.98
N HIS A 163 -19.68 21.62 -2.73
CA HIS A 163 -19.44 22.78 -3.58
C HIS A 163 -17.96 23.20 -3.65
N GLN A 164 -17.11 22.78 -2.71
CA GLN A 164 -15.69 23.17 -2.64
C GLN A 164 -14.75 22.22 -3.39
N ILE A 165 -15.22 21.04 -3.80
CA ILE A 165 -14.41 20.02 -4.48
C ILE A 165 -14.73 19.87 -5.97
N GLY A 166 -15.70 20.65 -6.46
CA GLY A 166 -16.18 20.60 -7.83
C GLY A 166 -17.09 19.41 -8.13
N THR A 167 -17.88 19.53 -9.20
CA THR A 167 -18.93 18.56 -9.53
C THR A 167 -18.37 17.14 -9.75
N TYR A 168 -17.27 17.00 -10.50
CA TYR A 168 -16.73 15.68 -10.83
C TYR A 168 -16.29 14.90 -9.59
N ALA A 169 -15.50 15.49 -8.69
CA ALA A 169 -15.05 14.80 -7.47
C ALA A 169 -16.21 14.51 -6.50
N ALA A 170 -17.27 15.33 -6.52
CA ALA A 170 -18.46 15.11 -5.71
C ALA A 170 -19.36 13.97 -6.23
N THR A 171 -19.39 13.72 -7.54
CA THR A 171 -20.32 12.76 -8.15
C THR A 171 -19.69 11.44 -8.59
N VAL A 172 -18.37 11.41 -8.82
CA VAL A 172 -17.69 10.21 -9.33
C VAL A 172 -17.72 9.08 -8.30
N THR A 173 -17.98 7.87 -8.80
CA THR A 173 -18.03 6.62 -8.04
C THR A 173 -16.74 5.82 -8.16
N PHE A 174 -16.47 4.91 -7.22
CA PHE A 174 -15.33 3.99 -7.36
C PHE A 174 -15.43 3.12 -8.62
N GLY A 175 -16.63 2.69 -9.00
CA GLY A 175 -16.84 1.88 -10.21
C GLY A 175 -16.47 2.61 -11.50
N GLU A 176 -16.70 3.93 -11.58
CA GLU A 176 -16.27 4.75 -12.73
C GLU A 176 -14.76 4.98 -12.78
N LEU A 177 -14.04 4.76 -11.68
CA LEU A 177 -12.59 4.87 -11.61
C LEU A 177 -11.88 3.56 -11.97
N GLN A 178 -12.61 2.44 -12.06
CA GLN A 178 -12.07 1.17 -12.54
C GLN A 178 -11.37 1.35 -13.89
N GLY A 179 -10.10 0.97 -13.97
CA GLY A 179 -9.28 1.09 -15.16
C GLY A 179 -8.79 2.51 -15.49
N LYS A 180 -9.18 3.53 -14.70
CA LYS A 180 -8.71 4.91 -14.90
C LYS A 180 -7.22 4.98 -14.58
N ALA A 181 -6.44 5.60 -15.47
CA ALA A 181 -5.00 5.75 -15.30
C ALA A 181 -4.65 6.98 -14.44
N LEU A 182 -3.58 6.87 -13.66
CA LEU A 182 -2.90 8.01 -13.06
C LEU A 182 -2.38 8.95 -14.17
N VAL A 183 -2.47 10.26 -13.92
CA VAL A 183 -2.08 11.33 -14.84
C VAL A 183 -0.82 12.03 -14.32
N PHE A 184 0.24 11.99 -15.12
CA PHE A 184 1.54 12.60 -14.86
C PHE A 184 1.80 13.71 -15.89
N GLU A 185 2.45 14.80 -15.48
CA GLU A 185 2.82 15.90 -16.39
C GLU A 185 3.97 15.53 -17.33
N ASP A 186 4.89 14.68 -16.87
CA ASP A 186 6.12 14.33 -17.59
C ASP A 186 6.31 12.80 -17.66
N SER A 187 7.55 12.32 -17.82
CA SER A 187 7.90 10.90 -17.86
C SER A 187 8.17 10.26 -16.49
N LYS A 188 8.11 11.03 -15.39
CA LYS A 188 8.39 10.50 -14.05
C LYS A 188 7.27 9.60 -13.57
N ARG A 189 7.64 8.46 -13.00
CA ARG A 189 6.70 7.43 -12.56
C ARG A 189 7.06 6.90 -11.17
N PRO A 190 6.04 6.46 -10.41
CA PRO A 190 6.26 5.76 -9.16
C PRO A 190 7.04 4.47 -9.37
N TYR A 191 7.58 3.92 -8.29
CA TYR A 191 8.23 2.62 -8.30
C TYR A 191 7.19 1.52 -8.59
N LYS A 192 7.31 0.89 -9.77
CA LYS A 192 6.52 -0.30 -10.14
C LYS A 192 6.56 -1.36 -9.04
N ARG A 193 7.71 -1.54 -8.37
CA ARG A 193 7.89 -2.50 -7.28
C ARG A 193 7.05 -2.20 -6.04
N CYS A 194 6.87 -0.94 -5.66
CA CYS A 194 6.02 -0.57 -4.53
C CYS A 194 4.55 -0.81 -4.84
N LEU A 195 4.10 -0.42 -6.04
CA LEU A 195 2.73 -0.65 -6.50
C LEU A 195 2.41 -2.14 -6.62
N GLN A 196 3.35 -2.92 -7.19
CA GLN A 196 3.20 -4.36 -7.30
C GLN A 196 3.10 -5.03 -5.93
N PHE A 197 3.95 -4.62 -4.98
CA PHE A 197 3.88 -5.13 -3.61
C PHE A 197 2.52 -4.83 -2.98
N GLN A 198 2.04 -3.58 -3.06
CA GLN A 198 0.74 -3.23 -2.52
C GLN A 198 -0.39 -4.00 -3.21
N ALA A 199 -0.37 -4.12 -4.53
CA ALA A 199 -1.40 -4.83 -5.29
C ALA A 199 -1.49 -6.31 -4.89
N VAL A 200 -0.35 -6.97 -4.67
CA VAL A 200 -0.32 -8.37 -4.20
C VAL A 200 -0.94 -8.48 -2.80
N GLN A 201 -0.57 -7.60 -1.87
CA GLN A 201 -1.15 -7.59 -0.52
C GLN A 201 -2.66 -7.29 -0.55
N ALA A 202 -3.06 -6.32 -1.36
CA ALA A 202 -4.44 -5.89 -1.44
C ALA A 202 -5.34 -6.97 -2.03
N VAL A 203 -4.89 -7.65 -3.10
CA VAL A 203 -5.62 -8.77 -3.70
C VAL A 203 -5.74 -9.94 -2.73
N ARG A 204 -4.69 -10.26 -1.97
CA ARG A 204 -4.77 -11.28 -0.93
C ARG A 204 -5.83 -10.94 0.11
N GLN A 205 -5.82 -9.71 0.62
CA GLN A 205 -6.81 -9.26 1.60
C GLN A 205 -8.23 -9.26 1.03
N ALA A 206 -8.41 -8.85 -0.23
CA ALA A 206 -9.71 -8.85 -0.89
C ALA A 206 -10.27 -10.28 -1.06
N LYS A 207 -9.41 -11.27 -1.35
CA LYS A 207 -9.79 -12.69 -1.38
C LYS A 207 -10.17 -13.20 0.01
N GLU A 208 -9.37 -12.89 1.03
CA GLU A 208 -9.66 -13.27 2.43
C GLU A 208 -11.00 -12.69 2.90
N LYS A 209 -11.31 -11.45 2.53
CA LYS A 209 -12.58 -10.77 2.85
C LYS A 209 -13.74 -11.13 1.91
N LYS A 210 -13.52 -11.97 0.90
CA LYS A 210 -14.51 -12.37 -0.13
C LYS A 210 -15.14 -11.17 -0.85
N TRP A 211 -14.34 -10.14 -1.11
CA TRP A 211 -14.76 -8.96 -1.86
C TRP A 211 -14.79 -9.19 -3.37
N LEU A 212 -13.99 -10.14 -3.84
CA LEU A 212 -13.83 -10.50 -5.24
C LEU A 212 -14.69 -11.73 -5.58
N PRO A 213 -15.25 -11.79 -6.80
CA PRO A 213 -15.83 -13.02 -7.36
C PRO A 213 -14.81 -14.17 -7.41
N GLU A 214 -15.29 -15.43 -7.40
CA GLU A 214 -14.43 -16.62 -7.46
C GLU A 214 -13.62 -16.70 -8.78
N ASP A 215 -14.19 -16.22 -9.88
CA ASP A 215 -13.58 -16.16 -11.20
C ASP A 215 -12.83 -14.85 -11.47
N TRP A 216 -12.64 -14.02 -10.44
CA TRP A 216 -11.95 -12.75 -10.61
C TRP A 216 -10.50 -12.96 -11.06
N ALA A 217 -10.14 -12.25 -12.12
CA ALA A 217 -8.79 -12.13 -12.63
C ALA A 217 -8.40 -10.66 -12.69
N PRO A 218 -7.14 -10.33 -12.37
CA PRO A 218 -6.66 -8.95 -12.48
C PRO A 218 -6.65 -8.50 -13.94
N SER A 219 -6.91 -7.21 -14.18
CA SER A 219 -6.85 -6.62 -15.53
C SER A 219 -5.44 -6.57 -16.12
N ALA A 220 -4.41 -6.83 -15.30
CA ALA A 220 -3.02 -6.91 -15.67
C ALA A 220 -2.31 -8.04 -14.90
N SER A 221 -1.16 -8.48 -15.41
CA SER A 221 -0.35 -9.49 -14.72
C SER A 221 0.09 -8.98 -13.35
N LEU A 222 -0.27 -9.72 -12.29
CA LEU A 222 0.30 -9.55 -10.96
C LEU A 222 1.65 -10.28 -10.85
N SER A 223 2.55 -10.09 -11.82
CA SER A 223 3.89 -10.68 -11.78
C SER A 223 4.87 -9.70 -11.14
N TYR A 224 5.77 -10.21 -10.29
CA TYR A 224 6.89 -9.43 -9.81
C TYR A 224 7.72 -8.91 -10.99
N ASN A 225 8.21 -7.68 -10.88
CA ASN A 225 8.84 -6.97 -11.99
C ASN A 225 10.17 -7.59 -12.48
N THR A 226 10.74 -8.55 -11.74
CA THR A 226 11.93 -9.33 -12.09
C THR A 226 11.87 -10.69 -11.39
N GLU A 227 12.37 -11.78 -12.00
CA GLU A 227 12.55 -13.07 -11.31
C GLU A 227 13.38 -12.88 -10.03
N ASP A 228 14.44 -12.06 -10.03
CA ASP A 228 15.20 -11.72 -8.82
C ASP A 228 14.37 -11.10 -7.67
N ALA A 229 13.24 -10.43 -7.96
CA ALA A 229 12.41 -9.80 -6.92
C ALA A 229 11.41 -10.80 -6.35
N LYS A 230 10.92 -11.70 -7.21
CA LYS A 230 10.18 -12.89 -6.81
C LYS A 230 11.07 -13.82 -6.00
N GLU A 231 12.24 -14.17 -6.51
CA GLU A 231 13.27 -14.96 -5.81
C GLU A 231 13.72 -14.29 -4.52
N ARG A 232 13.86 -12.95 -4.44
CA ARG A 232 14.15 -12.28 -3.16
C ARG A 232 13.00 -12.35 -2.17
N MET A 233 11.76 -12.23 -2.64
CA MET A 233 10.59 -12.42 -1.78
C MET A 233 10.49 -13.88 -1.33
N ASP A 234 10.60 -14.84 -2.25
CA ASP A 234 10.54 -16.28 -2.00
C ASP A 234 11.72 -16.76 -1.14
N ALA A 235 12.93 -16.25 -1.39
CA ALA A 235 14.11 -16.50 -0.57
C ALA A 235 14.00 -15.82 0.79
N TRP A 236 13.45 -14.61 0.89
CA TRP A 236 13.19 -13.96 2.18
C TRP A 236 12.14 -14.72 2.99
N LEU A 237 11.07 -15.20 2.35
CA LEU A 237 10.08 -16.10 2.95
C LEU A 237 10.72 -17.41 3.42
N THR A 238 11.76 -17.88 2.72
CA THR A 238 12.55 -19.06 3.12
C THR A 238 13.53 -18.75 4.27
N PHE A 239 14.20 -17.60 4.26
CA PHE A 239 15.13 -17.18 5.33
C PHE A 239 14.42 -16.79 6.62
N ALA A 240 13.21 -16.24 6.55
CA ALA A 240 12.38 -15.93 7.71
C ALA A 240 11.91 -17.19 8.47
N VAL A 241 11.92 -18.34 7.80
CA VAL A 241 11.68 -19.67 8.40
C VAL A 241 12.92 -20.20 9.12
N GLU A 242 14.12 -19.85 8.65
CA GLU A 242 15.40 -20.31 9.23
C GLU A 242 15.96 -19.36 10.30
N ALA A 243 15.35 -18.19 10.49
CA ALA A 243 15.74 -17.27 11.55
C ALA A 243 15.45 -17.91 12.92
N PRO A 244 16.46 -18.07 13.81
CA PRO A 244 16.20 -18.54 15.16
C PRO A 244 15.24 -17.58 15.86
N PRO A 245 14.33 -18.09 16.72
CA PRO A 245 13.40 -17.24 17.45
C PRO A 245 14.19 -16.16 18.21
N PRO A 246 13.63 -14.94 18.34
CA PRO A 246 14.26 -13.91 19.16
C PRO A 246 14.48 -14.49 20.56
N PRO A 247 15.65 -14.25 21.17
CA PRO A 247 15.93 -14.77 22.51
C PRO A 247 14.85 -14.27 23.45
N ASP A 248 14.21 -15.20 24.16
CA ASP A 248 13.15 -14.91 25.11
C ASP A 248 13.63 -13.84 26.08
N SER A 249 13.05 -12.65 25.98
CA SER A 249 13.10 -11.65 27.04
C SER A 249 12.15 -12.12 28.12
N ASP A 250 12.62 -12.99 29.00
CA ASP A 250 12.31 -12.96 30.44
C ASP A 250 13.11 -14.04 31.18
N SER A 251 14.19 -13.59 31.83
CA SER A 251 14.62 -14.16 33.10
C SER A 251 14.82 -13.00 34.08
N ALA A 252 13.70 -12.39 34.49
CA ALA A 252 13.62 -11.71 35.76
C ALA A 252 12.96 -12.66 36.77
N SER A 253 13.55 -12.68 37.97
CA SER A 253 13.21 -13.44 39.19
C SER A 253 13.82 -14.85 39.25
N ASP A 254 14.41 -15.33 40.35
CA ASP A 254 14.53 -14.86 41.73
C ASP A 254 15.69 -15.60 42.41
N GLY A 255 16.32 -14.99 43.43
CA GLY A 255 17.21 -15.75 44.33
C GLY A 255 18.20 -14.94 45.16
N ALA A 256 17.72 -14.16 46.13
CA ALA A 256 18.45 -14.04 47.40
C ALA A 256 18.13 -15.31 48.23
N PRO A 257 19.08 -15.90 49.00
CA PRO A 257 19.46 -15.29 50.28
C PRO A 257 20.93 -15.47 50.72
N GLY A 258 21.38 -14.50 51.54
CA GLY A 258 22.23 -14.59 52.74
C GLY A 258 23.39 -15.60 52.87
N GLY A 259 24.53 -15.08 53.35
CA GLY A 259 25.31 -15.74 54.41
C GLY A 259 26.81 -15.91 54.18
N GLY A 260 27.61 -15.09 54.87
CA GLY A 260 28.85 -15.48 55.57
C GLY A 260 30.09 -15.87 54.76
N SER A 261 31.09 -15.00 54.74
CA SER A 261 32.27 -15.06 55.64
C SER A 261 33.02 -13.74 55.60
#